data_AF-A0A7S0P811-F1
#
_entry.id   AF-A0A7S0P811-F1
#
_cell.length_a   1.000
_cell.length_b   1.000
_cell.length_c   1.000
_cell.angle_alpha   90.00
_cell.angle_beta   90.00
_cell.angle_gamma   90.00
#
_symmetry.space_group_name_H-M   'P 1'
#
loop_
_entity.id
_entity.type
_entity.pdbx_description
1 polymer ?
#
loop_
_entity_poly.entity_id
_entity_poly.type
_entity_poly.pdbx_seq_one_letter_code
_entity_poly.pdbx_strand_id
1 'polypeptide(L)'
;DGAALSEFEKEVAQALFDLEATNNELKAELKDLYINGAQEVDVSGGRTAVVIHVPFRKLKAFNKIQQRLVRELEKKFSGKDVVLVATRRINPVPSSGFARARPRSRPL
;
A
#
# COMPACT_ATOMS: atom_id res chain seq x y z
N ASP A 1 -10.79 8.70 9.52
CA ASP A 1 -11.77 7.71 9.99
C ASP A 1 -11.02 6.60 10.71
N GLY A 2 -11.12 6.58 12.04
CA GLY A 2 -10.38 5.67 12.93
C GLY A 2 -11.05 4.30 13.01
N ALA A 3 -11.03 3.55 11.90
CA ALA A 3 -11.37 2.13 11.94
C ALA A 3 -10.33 1.39 12.80
N ALA A 4 -10.79 0.40 13.57
CA ALA A 4 -9.89 -0.44 14.35
C ALA A 4 -8.96 -1.19 13.39
N LEU A 5 -7.65 -0.99 13.55
CA LEU A 5 -6.63 -1.67 12.76
C LEU A 5 -6.75 -3.19 12.94
N SER A 6 -6.81 -3.89 11.82
CA SER A 6 -6.72 -5.36 11.81
C SER A 6 -5.41 -5.81 12.44
N GLU A 7 -5.39 -7.01 13.03
CA GLU A 7 -4.16 -7.59 13.59
C GLU A 7 -3.05 -7.67 12.55
N PHE A 8 -3.41 -8.03 11.31
CA PHE A 8 -2.48 -8.08 10.20
C PHE A 8 -1.94 -6.69 9.81
N GLU A 9 -2.79 -5.67 9.82
CA GLU A 9 -2.35 -4.30 9.54
C GLU A 9 -1.36 -3.79 10.59
N LYS A 10 -1.53 -4.19 11.86
CA LYS A 10 -0.57 -3.89 12.92
C LYS A 10 0.77 -4.59 12.69
N GLU A 11 0.75 -5.84 12.24
CA GLU A 11 1.98 -6.59 11.92
C GLU A 11 2.76 -5.93 10.77
N VAL A 12 2.06 -5.53 9.70
CA VAL A 12 2.66 -4.81 8.57
C VAL A 12 3.17 -3.43 9.01
N ALA A 13 2.42 -2.71 9.84
CA ALA A 13 2.85 -1.42 10.37
C ALA A 13 4.11 -1.55 11.23
N GLN A 14 4.17 -2.57 12.09
CA GLN A 14 5.35 -2.86 12.90
C GLN A 14 6.55 -3.23 12.01
N ALA A 15 6.35 -4.03 10.97
CA ALA A 15 7.39 -4.34 9.99
C ALA A 15 7.98 -3.10 9.32
N LEU A 16 7.15 -2.15 8.91
CA LEU A 16 7.63 -0.90 8.32
C LEU A 16 8.42 -0.05 9.32
N PHE A 17 7.99 -0.01 10.58
CA PHE A 17 8.70 0.70 11.64
C PHE A 17 10.07 0.07 11.96
N ASP A 18 10.14 -1.26 12.07
CA ASP A 18 11.39 -1.98 12.28
C ASP A 18 12.39 -1.72 11.15
N LEU A 19 11.91 -1.65 9.89
CA LEU A 19 12.73 -1.34 8.72
C LEU A 19 13.24 0.09 8.73
N GLU A 20 12.42 1.06 9.15
CA GLU A 20 12.85 2.45 9.35
C GLU A 20 13.95 2.55 10.42
N ALA A 21 13.85 1.77 11.50
CA ALA A 21 14.82 1.78 12.59
C ALA A 21 16.15 1.09 12.22
N THR A 22 16.08 0.01 11.44
CA THR A 22 17.23 -0.87 11.17
C THR A 22 18.05 -0.42 9.96
N ASN A 23 17.42 0.18 8.93
CA ASN A 23 18.10 0.51 7.68
C ASN A 23 18.25 2.03 7.47
N ASN A 24 19.46 2.54 7.70
CA ASN A 24 19.79 3.96 7.55
C ASN A 24 19.56 4.51 6.14
N GLU A 25 19.64 3.69 5.09
CA GLU A 25 19.39 4.13 3.72
C GLU A 25 17.90 4.37 3.42
N LEU A 26 17.02 3.58 4.04
CA LEU A 26 15.58 3.65 3.83
C LEU A 26 14.90 4.60 4.81
N LYS A 27 15.52 4.85 5.97
CA LYS A 27 14.98 5.69 7.05
C LYS A 27 14.49 7.06 6.57
N ALA A 28 15.31 7.76 5.79
CA ALA A 28 14.95 9.10 5.29
C ALA A 28 13.75 9.08 4.35
N GLU A 29 13.58 7.99 3.59
CA GLU A 29 12.51 7.85 2.59
C GLU A 29 11.23 7.30 3.21
N LEU A 30 11.32 6.42 4.24
CA LEU A 30 10.19 5.79 4.92
C LEU A 30 9.49 6.72 5.93
N LYS A 31 10.21 7.66 6.54
CA LYS A 31 9.67 8.55 7.60
C LYS A 31 8.42 9.37 7.20
N ASP A 32 8.29 9.72 5.92
CA ASP A 32 7.16 10.51 5.38
C ASP A 32 6.14 9.64 4.61
N LEU A 33 6.31 8.32 4.66
CA LEU A 33 5.42 7.37 4.02
C LEU A 33 4.48 6.74 5.03
N TYR A 34 3.25 6.51 4.59
CA TYR A 34 2.23 5.82 5.36
C TYR A 34 1.40 4.96 4.42
N ILE A 35 0.76 3.95 5.01
CA ILE A 35 -0.13 3.03 4.30
C ILE A 35 -1.58 3.32 4.72
N ASN A 36 -2.52 3.05 3.82
CA ASN A 36 -3.95 3.15 4.08
C ASN A 36 -4.54 1.86 4.66
N GLY A 37 -3.86 0.72 4.44
CA GLY A 37 -4.28 -0.58 4.93
C GLY A 37 -3.40 -1.68 4.34
N ALA A 38 -3.58 -2.90 4.83
CA ALA A 38 -2.93 -4.09 4.31
C ALA A 38 -3.88 -5.28 4.37
N GLN A 39 -3.81 -6.15 3.36
CA GLN A 39 -4.66 -7.32 3.25
C GLN A 39 -3.85 -8.53 2.78
N GLU A 40 -4.18 -9.70 3.31
CA GLU A 40 -3.73 -10.97 2.76
C GLU A 40 -4.72 -11.49 1.71
N VAL A 41 -4.19 -11.97 0.60
CA VAL A 41 -4.96 -12.50 -0.52
C VAL A 41 -4.38 -13.85 -0.92
N ASP A 42 -5.23 -14.87 -1.01
CA ASP A 42 -4.81 -16.17 -1.51
C ASP A 42 -4.55 -16.13 -3.02
N VAL A 43 -3.43 -16.69 -3.45
CA VAL A 43 -3.01 -16.78 -4.84
C VAL A 43 -2.98 -18.25 -5.26
N SER A 44 -3.17 -18.50 -6.56
CA SER A 44 -3.09 -19.85 -7.13
C SER A 44 -1.76 -20.53 -6.80
N GLY A 45 -1.80 -21.82 -6.48
CA GLY A 45 -0.61 -22.60 -6.14
C GLY A 45 -0.26 -22.61 -4.64
N GLY A 46 -1.23 -22.31 -3.77
CA GLY A 46 -1.05 -22.39 -2.31
C GLY A 46 -0.15 -21.30 -1.73
N ARG A 47 0.08 -20.22 -2.49
CA ARG A 47 0.82 -19.04 -2.05
C ARG A 47 -0.15 -17.98 -1.58
N THR A 48 0.28 -17.17 -0.63
CA THR A 48 -0.46 -15.99 -0.18
C THR A 48 0.28 -14.75 -0.61
N ALA A 49 -0.43 -13.66 -0.89
CA ALA A 49 0.14 -12.38 -1.23
C ALA A 49 -0.30 -11.33 -0.22
N VAL A 50 0.64 -10.46 0.13
CA VAL A 50 0.39 -9.31 1.01
C VAL A 50 0.20 -8.07 0.12
N VAL A 51 -1.02 -7.56 0.11
CA VAL A 51 -1.39 -6.34 -0.62
C VAL A 51 -1.32 -5.16 0.33
N ILE A 52 -0.37 -4.26 0.09
CA ILE A 52 -0.20 -3.04 0.87
C ILE A 52 -0.82 -1.87 0.13
N HIS A 53 -1.84 -1.27 0.71
CA HIS A 53 -2.54 -0.14 0.15
C HIS A 53 -1.81 1.15 0.47
N VAL A 54 -1.33 1.86 -0.55
CA VAL A 54 -0.63 3.14 -0.39
C VAL A 54 -1.48 4.31 -0.90
N PRO A 55 -1.36 5.51 -0.34
CA PRO A 55 -1.97 6.71 -0.90
C PRO A 55 -1.39 7.01 -2.28
N PHE A 56 -2.24 7.27 -3.28
CA PHE A 56 -1.78 7.63 -4.62
C PHE A 56 -0.80 8.82 -4.65
N ARG A 57 -0.97 9.79 -3.73
CA ARG A 57 -0.09 10.97 -3.63
C ARG A 57 1.36 10.60 -3.31
N LYS A 58 1.59 9.53 -2.55
CA LYS A 58 2.91 9.06 -2.14
C LYS A 58 3.45 7.93 -3.02
N LEU A 59 2.70 7.47 -4.02
CA LEU A 59 3.07 6.36 -4.92
C LEU A 59 4.46 6.58 -5.57
N LYS A 60 4.78 7.79 -6.01
CA LYS A 60 6.09 8.07 -6.64
C LYS A 60 7.27 7.82 -5.70
N ALA A 61 7.11 8.12 -4.42
CA ALA A 61 8.12 7.86 -3.40
C ALA A 61 8.23 6.36 -3.10
N PHE A 62 7.09 5.66 -2.99
CA PHE A 62 7.08 4.19 -2.89
C PHE A 62 7.76 3.51 -4.09
N ASN A 63 7.51 3.97 -5.32
CA ASN A 63 8.12 3.41 -6.52
C ASN A 63 9.64 3.59 -6.54
N LYS A 64 10.16 4.70 -6.00
CA LYS A 64 11.61 4.95 -5.90
C LYS A 64 12.30 3.90 -5.02
N ILE A 65 11.63 3.46 -3.95
CA ILE A 65 12.18 2.52 -2.95
C ILE A 65 11.71 1.09 -3.13
N GLN A 66 10.82 0.84 -4.10
CA GLN A 66 10.01 -0.37 -4.24
C GLN A 66 10.86 -1.64 -4.19
N GLN A 67 11.94 -1.72 -4.96
CA GLN A 67 12.77 -2.93 -5.02
C GLN A 67 13.38 -3.30 -3.67
N ARG A 68 13.86 -2.30 -2.92
CA ARG A 68 14.47 -2.50 -1.60
C ARG A 68 13.40 -2.82 -0.56
N LEU A 69 12.31 -2.06 -0.55
CA LEU A 69 11.22 -2.24 0.39
C LEU A 69 10.55 -3.61 0.25
N VAL A 70 10.20 -4.01 -0.98
CA VAL A 70 9.56 -5.30 -1.27
C VAL A 70 10.47 -6.45 -0.85
N ARG A 71 11.77 -6.38 -1.18
CA ARG A 71 12.72 -7.43 -0.79
C ARG A 71 12.84 -7.60 0.72
N GLU A 72 12.87 -6.53 1.49
CA GLU A 72 12.93 -6.63 2.96
C GLU A 72 11.63 -7.14 3.56
N LEU A 73 10.48 -6.74 3.00
CA LEU A 73 9.19 -7.24 3.45
C LEU A 73 8.98 -8.72 3.08
N GLU A 74 9.39 -9.18 1.90
CA GLU A 74 9.32 -10.59 1.48
C GLU A 74 10.21 -11.48 2.37
N LYS A 75 11.36 -10.97 2.85
CA LYS A 75 12.18 -11.69 3.83
C LYS A 75 11.43 -11.88 5.15
N LYS A 76 10.71 -10.86 5.62
CA LYS A 76 9.95 -10.91 6.90
C LYS A 76 8.70 -11.79 6.75
N PHE A 77 7.98 -11.64 5.65
CA PHE A 77 6.79 -12.41 5.29
C PHE A 77 7.17 -13.58 4.38
N SER A 78 8.09 -14.43 4.85
CA SER A 78 8.63 -15.57 4.09
C SER A 78 7.52 -16.42 3.47
N GLY A 79 7.63 -16.66 2.15
CA GLY A 79 6.64 -17.44 1.39
C GLY A 79 5.41 -16.66 0.96
N LYS A 80 5.34 -15.35 1.24
CA LYS A 80 4.29 -14.44 0.75
C LYS A 80 4.85 -13.43 -0.23
N ASP A 81 4.14 -13.24 -1.35
CA ASP A 81 4.51 -12.23 -2.35
C ASP A 81 4.00 -10.86 -1.90
N VAL A 82 4.85 -9.82 -1.87
CA VAL A 82 4.45 -8.49 -1.36
C VAL A 82 4.20 -7.53 -2.52
N VAL A 83 2.98 -6.97 -2.58
CA VAL A 83 2.54 -6.08 -3.66
C VAL A 83 2.07 -4.73 -3.11
N LEU A 84 2.59 -3.65 -3.68
CA LEU A 84 2.17 -2.28 -3.39
C LEU A 84 1.04 -1.85 -4.34
N VAL A 85 -0.11 -1.43 -3.80
CA VAL A 85 -1.27 -0.99 -4.57
C VAL A 85 -1.70 0.41 -4.18
N ALA A 86 -1.73 1.34 -5.14
CA ALA A 86 -2.24 2.68 -4.87
C ALA A 86 -3.77 2.68 -4.75
N THR A 87 -4.26 3.16 -3.62
CA THR A 87 -5.68 3.45 -3.44
C THR A 87 -6.02 4.78 -4.11
N ARG A 88 -6.95 4.73 -5.06
CA ARG A 88 -7.49 5.89 -5.75
C ARG A 88 -8.99 5.94 -5.52
N ARG A 89 -9.52 7.15 -5.37
CA ARG A 89 -10.97 7.35 -5.29
C ARG A 89 -11.54 7.30 -6.70
N ILE A 90 -12.38 6.29 -6.96
CA ILE A 90 -13.18 6.19 -8.18
C ILE A 90 -14.45 7.01 -8.00
N ASN A 91 -14.75 7.86 -8.95
CA ASN A 91 -15.99 8.63 -8.97
C ASN A 91 -17.02 7.89 -9.84
N PRO A 92 -18.28 7.76 -9.40
CA PRO A 92 -19.33 7.15 -10.21
C PRO A 92 -19.58 7.96 -11.49
N VAL A 93 -20.13 7.29 -12.50
CA VAL A 93 -20.62 7.96 -13.71
C VAL A 93 -21.80 8.85 -13.32
N PRO A 94 -21.83 10.14 -13.69
CA PRO A 94 -22.94 11.03 -13.36
C PRO A 94 -24.24 10.56 -14.04
N SER A 95 -25.35 10.55 -13.31
CA SER A 95 -26.64 9.99 -13.75
C SER A 95 -27.54 10.97 -14.50
N SER A 96 -27.31 12.29 -14.43
CA SER A 96 -28.02 13.31 -15.22
C SER A 96 -27.20 14.59 -15.36
N GLY A 97 -27.59 15.47 -16.28
CA GLY A 97 -26.83 16.57 -16.91
C GLY A 97 -26.15 17.62 -16.01
N PHE A 98 -26.17 17.49 -14.68
CA PHE A 98 -25.23 18.19 -13.82
C PHE A 98 -23.93 17.39 -13.71
N ALA A 99 -23.18 17.44 -14.81
CA ALA A 99 -21.81 16.98 -14.86
C ALA A 99 -20.96 17.80 -13.87
N ARG A 100 -20.92 17.41 -12.60
CA ARG A 100 -19.71 17.63 -11.79
C ARG A 100 -18.58 17.06 -12.63
N ALA A 101 -17.70 17.93 -13.13
CA ALA A 101 -16.61 17.55 -14.01
C ALA A 101 -15.84 16.37 -13.38
N ARG A 102 -16.15 15.16 -13.81
CA ARG A 102 -15.51 13.93 -13.33
C ARG A 102 -14.10 13.96 -13.90
N PRO A 103 -13.05 14.13 -13.07
CA PRO A 103 -11.70 14.17 -13.60
C PRO A 103 -11.42 12.85 -14.31
N ARG A 104 -10.84 12.91 -15.53
CA ARG A 104 -10.48 11.72 -16.32
C ARG A 104 -9.49 10.79 -15.62
N SER A 105 -8.91 11.20 -14.49
CA SER A 105 -8.05 10.39 -13.63
C SER A 105 -8.78 9.57 -12.56
N ARG A 106 -10.10 9.73 -12.42
CA ARG A 106 -10.96 9.00 -11.45
C ARG A 106 -12.11 8.17 -12.06
N PRO A 107 -11.99 7.59 -13.27
CA PRO A 107 -12.98 6.62 -13.75
C PRO A 107 -12.81 5.24 -13.10
N LEU A 108 -13.78 4.35 -13.36
CA LEU A 108 -13.62 2.90 -13.15
C LEU A 108 -12.59 2.38 -14.16
#